data_AF-A0A445JAU8-F1
#
_entry.id   AF-A0A445JAU8-F1
#
_cell.length_a   1.000
_cell.length_b   1.000
_cell.length_c   1.000
_cell.angle_alpha   90.00
_cell.angle_beta   90.00
_cell.angle_gamma   90.00
#
_symmetry.space_group_name_H-M   'P 1'
#
loop_
_entity.id
_entity.type
_entity.pdbx_description
1 polymer ?
#
loop_
_entity_poly.entity_id
_entity_poly.type
_entity_poly.pdbx_seq_one_letter_code
_entity_poly.pdbx_strand_id
1 'polypeptide(L)'
;MEGGVSLVEWAWEHHGLRNLLAAADPNLCAEFDVQQTECLLVVGLCKTRPSIRQVIKVLNFEAPFPILPPQIPVLNNLPPTTNMLVFTASP
;
A
#
# COMPACT_ATOMS: atom_id res chain seq x y z
N MET A 1 -4.84 -20.16 22.16
CA MET A 1 -5.43 -19.78 20.86
C MET A 1 -4.46 -18.81 20.25
N GLU A 2 -3.65 -19.23 19.28
CA GLU A 2 -2.80 -18.31 18.52
C GLU A 2 -3.70 -17.25 17.89
N GLY A 3 -3.57 -16.00 18.36
CA GLY A 3 -4.21 -14.87 17.72
C GLY A 3 -3.54 -14.66 16.38
N GLY A 4 -4.24 -14.96 15.29
CA GLY A 4 -3.75 -14.65 13.94
C GLY A 4 -3.54 -13.14 13.80
N VAL A 5 -2.45 -12.75 13.15
CA VAL A 5 -2.18 -11.35 12.80
C VAL A 5 -3.09 -10.96 11.63
N SER A 6 -3.68 -9.75 11.68
CA SER A 6 -4.43 -9.22 10.55
C SER A 6 -3.51 -9.05 9.35
N LEU A 7 -3.90 -9.57 8.18
CA LEU A 7 -3.13 -9.40 6.94
C LEU A 7 -2.86 -7.91 6.65
N VAL A 8 -3.82 -7.04 6.95
CA VAL A 8 -3.69 -5.59 6.76
C VAL A 8 -2.63 -5.01 7.70
N GLU A 9 -2.58 -5.46 8.95
CA GLU A 9 -1.60 -4.98 9.92
C GLU A 9 -0.19 -5.43 9.52
N TRP A 10 -0.03 -6.72 9.20
CA TRP A 10 1.22 -7.30 8.73
C TRP A 10 1.74 -6.62 7.45
N ALA A 11 0.86 -6.40 6.46
CA ALA A 11 1.24 -5.75 5.21
C ALA A 11 1.66 -4.29 5.43
N TRP A 12 1.02 -3.58 6.36
CA TRP A 12 1.37 -2.21 6.69
C TRP A 12 2.72 -2.11 7.41
N GLU A 13 3.02 -3.04 8.33
CA GLU A 13 4.32 -3.13 9.00
C GLU A 13 5.44 -3.31 7.98
N HIS A 14 5.29 -4.23 7.03
CA HIS A 14 6.29 -4.44 5.97
C HIS A 14 6.41 -3.25 5.02
N HIS A 15 5.31 -2.55 4.71
CA HIS A 15 5.38 -1.29 3.97
C HIS A 15 6.21 -0.23 4.73
N GLY A 16 5.94 -0.04 6.03
CA GLY A 16 6.66 0.92 6.87
C GLY A 16 8.16 0.60 7.01
N LEU A 17 8.50 -0.70 7.05
CA LEU A 17 9.88 -1.20 7.12
C LEU A 17 10.57 -1.32 5.75
N ARG A 18 9.88 -1.00 4.65
CA ARG A 18 10.36 -1.25 3.27
C ARG A 18 10.81 -2.70 3.02
N ASN A 19 10.20 -3.66 3.71
CA ASN A 19 10.56 -5.08 3.63
C ASN A 19 9.71 -5.82 2.60
N LEU A 20 9.89 -5.49 1.32
CA LEU A 20 9.09 -6.05 0.23
C LEU A 20 9.32 -7.55 0.01
N LEU A 21 10.50 -8.07 0.34
CA LEU A 21 10.81 -9.50 0.26
C LEU A 21 9.96 -10.32 1.22
N ALA A 22 9.71 -9.81 2.43
CA ALA A 22 8.83 -10.47 3.38
C ALA A 22 7.35 -10.35 2.98
N ALA A 23 6.99 -9.26 2.30
CA ALA A 23 5.62 -9.01 1.82
C ALA A 23 5.24 -9.81 0.57
N ALA A 24 6.23 -10.24 -0.23
CA ALA A 24 6.01 -10.96 -1.47
C ALA A 24 5.59 -12.43 -1.24
N ASP A 25 4.87 -12.98 -2.21
CA ASP A 25 4.51 -14.40 -2.20
C ASP A 25 5.79 -15.27 -2.29
N PRO A 26 6.03 -16.19 -1.34
CA PRO A 26 7.18 -17.09 -1.36
C PRO A 26 7.29 -17.92 -2.64
N ASN A 27 6.17 -18.22 -3.30
CA ASN A 27 6.16 -18.99 -4.56
C ASN A 27 6.76 -18.20 -5.73
N LEU A 28 6.93 -16.88 -5.60
CA LEU A 28 7.67 -16.09 -6.57
C LEU A 28 9.18 -16.27 -6.43
N CYS A 29 9.68 -16.94 -5.38
CA CYS A 29 11.12 -17.21 -5.20
C CYS A 29 12.01 -15.96 -5.31
N ALA A 30 11.51 -14.80 -4.88
CA ALA A 30 12.14 -13.48 -5.06
C ALA A 30 12.35 -13.04 -6.52
N GLU A 31 11.72 -13.72 -7.48
CA GLU A 31 11.66 -13.37 -8.91
C GLU A 31 10.49 -12.41 -9.18
N PHE A 32 10.60 -11.19 -8.66
CA PHE A 32 9.63 -10.13 -8.92
C PHE A 32 10.32 -8.79 -9.11
N ASP A 33 9.64 -7.89 -9.82
CA ASP A 33 10.09 -6.51 -9.91
C ASP A 33 9.74 -5.75 -8.61
N VAL A 34 10.76 -5.16 -8.00
CA VAL A 34 10.63 -4.48 -6.70
C VAL A 34 9.63 -3.32 -6.78
N GLN A 35 9.64 -2.56 -7.87
CA GLN A 35 8.77 -1.40 -8.05
C GLN A 35 7.32 -1.82 -8.28
N GLN A 36 7.08 -2.90 -9.03
CA GLN A 36 5.75 -3.49 -9.19
C GLN A 36 5.20 -4.01 -7.87
N THR A 37 6.01 -4.72 -7.08
CA THR A 37 5.60 -5.23 -5.77
C THR A 37 5.31 -4.10 -4.79
N GLU A 38 6.13 -3.05 -4.76
CA GLU A 38 5.85 -1.86 -3.97
C GLU A 38 4.54 -1.18 -4.38
N CYS A 39 4.34 -1.00 -5.70
CA CYS A 39 3.12 -0.42 -6.23
C CYS A 39 1.87 -1.22 -5.83
N LEU A 40 1.93 -2.56 -5.93
CA LEU A 40 0.83 -3.44 -5.51
C LEU A 40 0.53 -3.30 -4.01
N LEU A 41 1.57 -3.30 -3.18
CA LEU A 41 1.43 -3.16 -1.73
C LEU A 41 0.80 -1.81 -1.37
N VAL A 42 1.28 -0.72 -1.96
CA VAL A 42 0.79 0.64 -1.69
C VAL A 42 -0.66 0.82 -2.15
N VAL A 43 -1.02 0.31 -3.34
CA VAL A 43 -2.40 0.38 -3.84
C VAL A 43 -3.34 -0.49 -3.01
N GLY A 44 -2.90 -1.68 -2.60
CA GLY A 44 -3.68 -2.61 -1.77
C GLY A 44 -3.95 -2.09 -0.35
N LEU A 45 -3.06 -1.28 0.21
CA LEU A 45 -3.18 -0.69 1.54
C LEU A 45 -3.99 0.63 1.61
N CYS A 46 -4.51 1.12 0.48
CA CYS A 46 -5.33 2.33 0.46
C CYS A 46 -6.61 2.18 1.30
N LYS A 47 -6.68 2.87 2.47
CA LYS A 47 -7.89 2.89 3.32
C LYS A 47 -9.10 3.50 2.63
N THR A 48 -8.90 4.56 1.85
CA THR A 48 -9.93 5.11 0.97
C THR A 48 -9.76 4.47 -0.40
N ARG A 49 -10.63 3.50 -0.73
CA ARG A 49 -10.56 2.76 -1.99
C ARG A 49 -10.64 3.73 -3.19
N PRO A 50 -9.57 3.84 -4.00
CA PRO A 50 -9.62 4.64 -5.22
C PRO A 50 -10.58 4.01 -6.24
N SER A 51 -10.96 4.77 -7.26
CA SER A 51 -11.68 4.18 -8.39
C SER A 51 -10.79 3.17 -9.12
N ILE A 52 -11.40 2.15 -9.74
CA ILE A 52 -10.65 1.15 -10.50
C ILE A 52 -9.81 1.79 -11.63
N ARG A 53 -10.29 2.91 -12.20
CA ARG A 53 -9.55 3.66 -13.22
C ARG A 53 -8.26 4.27 -12.68
N GLN A 54 -8.30 4.81 -11.45
CA GLN A 54 -7.10 5.34 -10.79
C GLN A 54 -6.13 4.21 -10.45
N VAL A 55 -6.64 3.09 -9.91
CA VAL A 55 -5.84 1.90 -9.62
C VAL A 55 -5.10 1.41 -10.87
N ILE A 56 -5.80 1.25 -12.00
CA ILE A 56 -5.18 0.81 -13.26
C ILE A 56 -4.06 1.77 -13.70
N LYS A 57 -4.30 3.09 -13.64
CA LYS A 57 -3.27 4.07 -14.00
C LYS A 57 -2.02 3.96 -13.12
N VAL A 58 -2.21 3.79 -11.81
CA VAL A 58 -1.08 3.64 -10.87
C VAL A 58 -0.32 2.32 -11.13
N LEU A 59 -1.04 1.21 -11.34
CA LEU A 59 -0.43 -0.09 -11.64
C LEU A 59 0.34 -0.11 -12.97
N ASN A 60 -0.10 0.69 -13.95
CA ASN A 60 0.61 0.90 -15.21
C ASN A 60 1.72 1.96 -15.12
N PHE A 61 1.97 2.55 -13.94
CA PHE A 61 2.91 3.65 -13.74
C PHE A 61 2.59 4.92 -14.55
N GLU A 62 1.33 5.08 -14.97
CA GLU A 62 0.80 6.26 -15.67
C GLU A 62 0.36 7.38 -14.70
N ALA A 63 0.39 7.11 -13.40
CA ALA A 63 0.06 8.04 -12.33
C ALA A 63 0.98 7.78 -11.12
N PRO A 64 1.23 8.81 -10.28
CA PRO A 64 2.11 8.65 -9.12
C PRO A 64 1.49 7.73 -8.07
N PHE A 65 2.33 7.22 -7.18
CA PHE A 65 1.87 6.33 -6.11
C PHE A 65 0.99 7.07 -5.10
N PRO A 66 -0.02 6.40 -4.52
CA PRO A 66 -0.75 6.94 -3.38
C PRO A 66 0.23 7.12 -2.21
N ILE A 67 0.15 8.25 -1.52
CA ILE A 67 0.93 8.51 -0.33
C ILE A 67 0.25 7.80 0.84
N LEU A 68 0.93 6.80 1.42
CA LEU A 68 0.48 6.14 2.63
C LEU A 68 1.22 6.65 3.86
N PRO A 69 0.55 6.78 5.01
CA PRO A 69 1.24 7.05 6.25
C PRO A 69 2.18 5.87 6.61
N PRO A 70 3.35 6.15 7.18
CA PRO A 70 4.37 5.12 7.49
C PRO A 70 3.90 4.12 8.55
N GLN A 71 2.89 4.48 9.35
CA GLN A 71 2.30 3.67 10.41
C GLN A 71 0.80 3.52 10.17
N ILE A 72 0.22 2.40 10.61
CA ILE A 72 -1.23 2.16 10.49
C ILE A 72 -1.93 3.34 11.17
N PRO A 73 -2.85 4.04 10.50
CA PRO A 73 -3.70 5.01 11.18
C PRO A 73 -4.51 4.21 12.20
N VAL A 74 -4.15 4.32 13.48
CA VAL A 74 -4.95 3.77 14.58
C VAL A 74 -6.38 4.25 14.35
N LEU A 75 -7.34 3.33 14.38
CA LEU A 75 -8.76 3.58 14.12
C LEU A 75 -9.38 4.43 15.26
N ASN A 76 -8.84 5.60 15.53
CA ASN A 76 -9.37 6.53 16.51
C ASN A 76 -10.15 7.59 15.76
N ASN A 77 -11.42 7.31 15.45
CA ASN A 77 -12.51 8.28 15.23
C ASN A 77 -12.16 9.61 14.53
N LEU A 78 -11.26 9.62 13.54
CA LEU A 78 -11.00 10.82 12.76
C LEU A 78 -12.17 11.00 11.79
N PRO A 79 -12.87 12.15 11.81
CA PRO A 79 -13.83 12.45 10.76
C PRO A 79 -13.12 12.37 9.41
N PRO A 80 -13.82 12.02 8.31
CA PRO A 80 -13.22 11.94 6.99
C PRO A 80 -12.68 13.32 6.64
N THR A 81 -11.41 13.56 6.95
CA THR A 81 -10.74 14.79 6.59
C THR A 81 -10.33 14.57 5.15
N THR A 82 -11.21 15.04 4.28
CA THR A 82 -10.95 15.33 2.88
C THR A 82 -9.52 15.84 2.74
N ASN A 83 -8.72 15.18 1.90
CA ASN A 83 -7.32 15.46 1.52
C ASN A 83 -6.24 14.59 2.20
N MET A 84 -6.06 13.36 1.72
CA MET A 84 -4.75 12.65 1.75
C MET A 84 -4.67 11.59 0.62
N LEU A 85 -5.18 11.91 -0.56
CA LEU A 85 -4.73 11.27 -1.81
C LEU A 85 -4.18 12.38 -2.70
N VAL A 86 -3.05 12.95 -2.28
CA VAL A 86 -2.32 13.90 -3.13
C VAL A 86 -1.39 13.08 -4.00
N PHE A 87 -1.83 12.88 -5.24
CA PHE A 87 -0.98 12.44 -6.34
C PHE A 87 -0.12 13.63 -6.76
N THR A 88 0.95 13.95 -6.01
CA THR A 88 1.89 14.97 -6.47
C THR A 88 2.78 14.36 -7.55
N ALA A 89 2.63 14.82 -8.79
CA ALA A 89 3.72 14.76 -9.75
C ALA A 89 4.79 15.76 -9.29
N SER A 90 6.01 15.30 -9.00
CA SER A 90 7.16 16.21 -8.98
C SER A 90 7.71 16.36 -10.40
N PRO A 91 8.22 17.56 -10.75
CA PRO A 91 8.65 17.92 -12.11
C PRO A 91 9.92 17.20 -12.57
#